data_AF-A0A843L0V3-F1
#
_entry.id   AF-A0A843L0V3-F1
#
_cell.length_a   1.000
_cell.length_b   1.000
_cell.length_c   1.000
_cell.angle_alpha   90.00
_cell.angle_beta   90.00
_cell.angle_gamma   90.00
#
_symmetry.space_group_name_H-M   'P 1'
#
loop_
_entity.id
_entity.type
_entity.pdbx_description
1 polymer ?
#
loop_
_entity_poly.entity_id
_entity_poly.type
_entity_poly.pdbx_seq_one_letter_code
_entity_poly.pdbx_strand_id
1 'polypeptide(L)'
;MTPNASTATGGTGLFGEASLPLSIALIIPVGVLLVLLGLLLFPVNQGLIPFSPDGQLGLLLVIMAIQMLALGETPVGQYRRSWLLIGIGIVFAALGIFSCIVPGILTDAIRVLLAFLNIAGGAILLTKRFLPMLQGTGSAAELAHLPPIYKRLLGTLTVLNVVAIAFGISMLLPGLVPGMVIAGIVVINGLLLLSLASILIKIG
;
A
#
# COMPACT_ATOMS: atom_id res chain seq x y z
N MET A 1 -25.59 11.86 49.05
CA MET A 1 -24.58 10.85 49.43
C MET A 1 -24.66 9.71 48.42
N THR A 2 -23.61 9.62 47.60
CA THR A 2 -23.10 8.52 46.74
C THR A 2 -24.06 7.57 46.01
N PRO A 3 -23.85 7.42 44.69
CA PRO A 3 -23.92 6.10 44.06
C PRO A 3 -22.58 5.68 43.42
N ASN A 4 -22.23 4.42 43.71
CA ASN A 4 -21.56 3.44 42.85
C ASN A 4 -20.14 3.71 42.36
N ALA A 5 -19.18 3.16 43.11
CA ALA A 5 -17.93 2.67 42.56
C ALA A 5 -18.17 1.26 42.00
N SER A 6 -18.32 1.15 40.68
CA SER A 6 -18.12 -0.10 39.95
C SER A 6 -16.82 0.00 39.18
N THR A 7 -15.77 -0.58 39.75
CA THR A 7 -14.45 -0.79 39.16
C THR A 7 -14.59 -1.63 37.88
N ALA A 8 -14.36 -1.01 36.72
CA ALA A 8 -14.24 -1.74 35.46
C ALA A 8 -12.82 -2.34 35.37
N THR A 9 -12.77 -3.66 35.52
CA THR A 9 -11.58 -4.50 35.37
C THR A 9 -11.03 -4.39 33.94
N GLY A 10 -9.77 -3.99 33.80
CA GLY A 10 -9.06 -3.98 32.53
C GLY A 10 -8.83 -5.40 32.01
N GLY A 11 -9.66 -5.82 31.08
CA GLY A 11 -9.43 -7.03 30.28
C GLY A 11 -8.65 -6.69 29.02
N THR A 12 -7.41 -7.15 28.93
CA THR A 12 -6.66 -7.23 27.67
C THR A 12 -7.32 -8.28 26.77
N GLY A 13 -8.31 -7.87 25.99
CA GLY A 13 -9.01 -8.74 25.04
C GLY A 13 -8.28 -8.79 23.70
N LEU A 14 -7.85 -9.98 23.28
CA LEU A 14 -7.48 -10.30 21.88
C LEU A 14 -8.66 -10.11 20.90
N PHE A 15 -9.87 -9.84 21.42
CA PHE A 15 -11.10 -9.51 20.71
C PHE A 15 -11.73 -8.21 21.26
N GLY A 16 -10.92 -7.27 21.74
CA GLY A 16 -11.42 -5.90 21.94
C GLY A 16 -11.83 -5.34 20.59
N GLU A 17 -13.03 -4.78 20.47
CA GLU A 17 -13.42 -3.98 19.31
C GLU A 17 -12.47 -2.79 19.21
N ALA A 18 -11.36 -2.98 18.51
CA ALA A 18 -10.52 -1.88 18.11
C ALA A 18 -11.29 -1.17 17.00
N SER A 19 -11.90 -0.04 17.34
CA SER A 19 -12.49 0.92 16.40
C SER A 19 -11.38 1.58 15.57
N LEU A 20 -10.62 0.75 14.84
CA LEU A 20 -9.60 1.17 13.89
C LEU A 20 -10.32 1.72 12.64
N PRO A 21 -9.94 2.90 12.16
CA PRO A 21 -10.33 3.37 10.84
C PRO A 21 -10.09 2.26 9.81
N LEU A 22 -11.06 2.00 8.93
CA LEU A 22 -11.01 0.95 7.91
C LEU A 22 -9.71 0.99 7.10
N SER A 23 -9.18 2.19 6.86
CA SER A 23 -7.89 2.43 6.20
C SER A 23 -6.73 1.77 6.94
N ILE A 24 -6.65 1.92 8.26
CA ILE A 24 -5.62 1.31 9.10
C ILE A 24 -5.80 -0.21 9.14
N ALA A 25 -7.05 -0.67 9.26
CA ALA A 25 -7.38 -2.09 9.27
C ALA A 25 -6.94 -2.82 7.99
N LEU A 26 -6.88 -2.12 6.84
CA LEU A 26 -6.38 -2.67 5.59
C LEU A 26 -4.87 -2.48 5.40
N ILE A 27 -4.29 -1.36 5.86
CA ILE A 27 -2.86 -1.10 5.72
C ILE A 27 -2.02 -2.11 6.51
N ILE A 28 -2.45 -2.51 7.72
CA ILE A 28 -1.71 -3.47 8.55
C ILE A 28 -1.50 -4.83 7.85
N PRO A 29 -2.54 -5.56 7.42
CA PRO A 29 -2.35 -6.86 6.77
C PRO A 29 -1.58 -6.75 5.47
N VAL A 30 -1.76 -5.67 4.69
CA VAL A 30 -0.96 -5.42 3.48
C VAL A 30 0.51 -5.23 3.83
N GLY A 31 0.82 -4.41 4.84
CA GLY A 31 2.19 -4.19 5.30
C GLY A 31 2.86 -5.49 5.78
N VAL A 32 2.15 -6.28 6.61
CA VAL A 32 2.63 -7.59 7.06
C VAL A 32 2.88 -8.54 5.89
N LEU A 33 1.93 -8.62 4.95
CA LEU A 33 2.05 -9.49 3.78
C LEU A 33 3.24 -9.11 2.90
N LEU A 34 3.49 -7.81 2.70
CA LEU A 34 4.65 -7.34 1.95
C LEU A 34 5.97 -7.63 2.68
N VAL A 35 6.03 -7.47 4.00
CA VAL A 35 7.24 -7.85 4.77
C VAL A 35 7.50 -9.36 4.64
N LEU A 36 6.47 -10.19 4.82
CA LEU A 36 6.58 -11.64 4.69
C LEU A 36 7.01 -12.03 3.27
N LEU A 37 6.34 -11.49 2.25
CA LEU A 37 6.67 -11.75 0.85
C LEU A 37 8.10 -11.33 0.52
N GLY A 38 8.50 -10.14 0.92
CA GLY A 38 9.86 -9.65 0.71
C GLY A 38 10.92 -10.51 1.39
N LEU A 39 10.63 -11.01 2.60
CA LEU A 39 11.53 -11.92 3.31
C LEU A 39 11.61 -13.30 2.62
N LEU A 40 10.48 -13.82 2.14
CA LEU A 40 10.42 -15.07 1.37
C LEU A 40 11.12 -14.95 0.00
N LEU A 41 11.17 -13.76 -0.58
CA LEU A 41 11.86 -13.56 -1.86
C LEU A 41 13.39 -13.76 -1.74
N PHE A 42 14.01 -13.64 -0.56
CA PHE A 42 15.43 -13.94 -0.38
C PHE A 42 15.79 -15.41 -0.70
N PRO A 43 15.21 -16.42 -0.01
CA PRO A 43 15.47 -17.82 -0.32
C PRO A 43 14.96 -18.25 -1.71
N VAL A 44 13.91 -17.61 -2.23
CA VAL A 44 13.45 -17.82 -3.62
C VAL A 44 14.52 -17.40 -4.63
N ASN A 45 15.14 -16.23 -4.45
CA ASN A 45 16.22 -15.77 -5.34
C ASN A 45 17.48 -16.65 -5.23
N GLN A 46 17.63 -17.41 -4.14
CA GLN A 46 18.68 -18.41 -3.98
C GLN A 46 18.30 -19.79 -4.53
N GLY A 47 17.10 -19.94 -5.11
CA GLY A 47 16.62 -21.21 -5.67
C GLY A 47 16.22 -22.25 -4.61
N LEU A 48 16.11 -21.87 -3.34
CA LEU A 48 15.80 -22.79 -2.24
C LEU A 48 14.31 -23.13 -2.15
N ILE A 49 13.44 -22.27 -2.68
CA ILE A 49 11.98 -22.41 -2.59
C ILE A 49 11.37 -22.18 -3.98
N PRO A 50 10.49 -23.09 -4.46
CA PRO A 50 9.75 -22.87 -5.70
C PRO A 50 8.81 -21.67 -5.53
N PHE A 51 8.84 -20.74 -6.50
CA PHE A 51 8.07 -19.52 -6.46
C PHE A 51 7.32 -19.30 -7.76
N SER A 52 6.05 -18.90 -7.64
CA SER A 52 5.24 -18.46 -8.77
C SER A 52 5.17 -16.93 -8.77
N PRO A 53 5.84 -16.24 -9.72
CA PRO A 53 5.75 -14.78 -9.86
C PRO A 53 4.31 -14.29 -10.04
N ASP A 54 3.46 -15.10 -10.67
CA ASP A 54 2.05 -14.77 -10.93
C ASP A 54 1.22 -14.64 -9.66
N GLY A 55 1.54 -15.42 -8.63
CA GLY A 55 0.89 -15.31 -7.33
C GLY A 55 1.18 -13.96 -6.66
N GLN A 56 2.40 -13.44 -6.80
CA GLN A 56 2.74 -12.11 -6.27
C GLN A 56 2.00 -11.00 -7.02
N LEU A 57 1.97 -11.05 -8.36
CA LEU A 57 1.26 -10.07 -9.17
C LEU A 57 -0.25 -10.09 -8.91
N GLY A 58 -0.84 -11.29 -8.87
CA GLY A 58 -2.25 -11.47 -8.57
C GLY A 58 -2.62 -10.95 -7.19
N LEU A 59 -1.81 -11.24 -6.17
CA LEU A 59 -2.04 -10.79 -4.80
C LEU A 59 -1.98 -9.26 -4.67
N LEU A 60 -1.03 -8.60 -5.34
CA LEU A 60 -0.96 -7.14 -5.39
C LEU A 60 -2.21 -6.55 -6.03
N LEU A 61 -2.69 -7.13 -7.13
CA LEU A 61 -3.90 -6.70 -7.81
C LEU A 61 -5.15 -6.88 -6.93
N VAL A 62 -5.26 -7.99 -6.19
CA VAL A 62 -6.34 -8.23 -5.22
C VAL A 62 -6.31 -7.21 -4.08
N ILE A 63 -5.12 -6.92 -3.54
CA ILE A 63 -4.98 -5.89 -2.50
C ILE A 63 -5.47 -4.53 -3.01
N MET A 64 -5.10 -4.13 -4.23
CA MET A 64 -5.58 -2.88 -4.81
C MET A 64 -7.09 -2.90 -5.04
N ALA A 65 -7.65 -4.03 -5.45
CA ALA A 65 -9.09 -4.20 -5.58
C ALA A 65 -9.81 -3.98 -4.24
N ILE A 66 -9.29 -4.55 -3.15
CA ILE A 66 -9.85 -4.35 -1.80
C ILE A 66 -9.78 -2.87 -1.42
N GLN A 67 -8.64 -2.21 -1.65
CA GLN A 67 -8.50 -0.77 -1.35
C GLN A 67 -9.49 0.09 -2.14
N MET A 68 -9.70 -0.20 -3.43
CA MET A 68 -10.73 0.46 -4.25
C MET A 68 -12.14 0.22 -3.71
N LEU A 69 -12.48 -1.02 -3.41
CA LEU A 69 -13.84 -1.40 -2.98
C LEU A 69 -14.21 -0.90 -1.57
N ALA A 70 -13.23 -0.90 -0.67
CA ALA A 70 -13.41 -0.58 0.74
C ALA A 70 -13.19 0.91 1.04
N LEU A 71 -12.17 1.53 0.43
CA LEU A 71 -11.74 2.90 0.75
C LEU A 71 -12.05 3.91 -0.37
N GLY A 72 -12.40 3.46 -1.58
CA GLY A 72 -12.48 4.35 -2.76
C GLY A 72 -11.11 4.86 -3.23
N GLU A 73 -10.04 4.29 -2.67
CA GLU A 73 -8.66 4.60 -3.02
C GLU A 73 -8.29 3.90 -4.31
N THR A 74 -7.91 4.66 -5.34
CA THR A 74 -7.32 4.09 -6.55
C THR A 74 -5.83 4.40 -6.57
N PRO A 75 -5.01 3.65 -7.32
CA PRO A 75 -3.59 3.96 -7.47
C PRO A 75 -3.36 5.41 -7.95
N VAL A 76 -4.31 5.93 -8.72
CA VAL A 76 -4.29 7.27 -9.35
C VAL A 76 -4.73 8.39 -8.40
N GLY A 77 -5.21 8.04 -7.19
CA GLY A 77 -5.69 8.97 -6.17
C GLY A 77 -7.00 8.55 -5.51
N GLN A 78 -7.43 9.35 -4.53
CA GLN A 78 -8.67 9.11 -3.79
C GLN A 78 -9.88 9.54 -4.64
N TYR A 79 -10.86 8.66 -4.81
CA TYR A 79 -12.12 8.96 -5.49
C TYR A 79 -13.32 8.63 -4.60
N ARG A 80 -14.44 9.36 -4.77
CA ARG A 80 -15.70 8.98 -4.10
C ARG A 80 -16.15 7.62 -4.63
N ARG A 81 -16.56 6.74 -3.71
CA ARG A 81 -17.09 5.40 -4.00
C ARG A 81 -18.27 5.51 -4.97
N SER A 82 -18.01 5.24 -6.25
CA SER A 82 -19.00 5.23 -7.31
C SER A 82 -19.25 3.80 -7.77
N TRP A 83 -20.43 3.52 -8.33
CA TRP A 83 -20.75 2.20 -8.89
C TRP A 83 -19.74 1.72 -9.94
N LEU A 84 -19.19 2.66 -10.71
CA LEU A 84 -18.16 2.38 -11.71
C LEU A 84 -16.86 1.90 -11.04
N LEU A 85 -16.42 2.59 -9.98
CA LEU A 85 -15.23 2.23 -9.22
C LEU A 85 -15.39 0.86 -8.55
N ILE A 86 -16.60 0.55 -8.06
CA ILE A 86 -16.93 -0.78 -7.54
C ILE A 86 -16.82 -1.85 -8.63
N GLY A 87 -17.38 -1.60 -9.82
CA GLY A 87 -17.26 -2.51 -10.96
C GLY A 87 -15.80 -2.80 -11.34
N ILE A 88 -14.97 -1.75 -11.45
CA ILE A 88 -13.53 -1.90 -11.72
C ILE A 88 -12.83 -2.70 -10.62
N GLY A 89 -13.12 -2.40 -9.35
CA GLY A 89 -12.56 -3.13 -8.21
C GLY A 89 -12.89 -4.62 -8.26
N ILE A 90 -14.13 -5.00 -8.60
CA ILE A 90 -14.53 -6.41 -8.75
C ILE A 90 -13.76 -7.09 -9.88
N VAL A 91 -13.61 -6.41 -11.03
CA VAL A 91 -12.82 -6.93 -12.16
C VAL A 91 -11.37 -7.18 -11.73
N PHE A 92 -10.75 -6.22 -11.02
CA PHE A 92 -9.37 -6.38 -10.55
C PHE A 92 -9.23 -7.53 -9.55
N ALA A 93 -10.19 -7.70 -8.65
CA ALA A 93 -10.21 -8.83 -7.73
C ALA A 93 -10.30 -10.16 -8.49
N ALA A 94 -11.19 -10.27 -9.47
CA ALA A 94 -11.35 -11.47 -10.28
C ALA A 94 -10.08 -11.82 -11.07
N LEU A 95 -9.48 -10.84 -11.75
CA LEU A 95 -8.22 -11.01 -12.49
C LEU A 95 -7.08 -11.43 -11.56
N GLY A 96 -6.98 -10.80 -10.39
CA GLY A 96 -5.94 -11.10 -9.41
C GLY A 96 -6.08 -12.52 -8.82
N ILE A 97 -7.30 -12.91 -8.43
CA ILE A 97 -7.58 -14.28 -7.94
C ILE A 97 -7.28 -15.31 -9.02
N PHE A 98 -7.72 -15.08 -10.25
CA PHE A 98 -7.47 -15.99 -11.36
C PHE A 98 -5.97 -16.17 -11.62
N SER A 99 -5.20 -15.08 -11.61
CA SER A 99 -3.74 -15.12 -11.77
C SER A 99 -3.01 -15.88 -10.66
N CYS A 100 -3.54 -15.87 -9.44
CA CYS A 100 -2.98 -16.67 -8.35
C CYS A 100 -3.19 -18.18 -8.55
N ILE A 101 -4.27 -18.58 -9.23
CA ILE A 101 -4.64 -19.99 -9.42
C ILE A 101 -4.00 -20.55 -10.70
N VAL A 102 -4.04 -19.79 -11.79
CA VAL A 102 -3.59 -20.23 -13.12
C VAL A 102 -2.41 -19.37 -13.59
N PRO A 103 -1.16 -19.77 -13.25
CA PRO A 103 0.02 -19.04 -13.67
C PRO A 103 0.21 -19.07 -15.20
N GLY A 104 0.83 -18.03 -15.76
CA GLY A 104 1.22 -17.94 -17.17
C GLY A 104 0.17 -17.40 -18.17
N ILE A 105 -1.12 -17.31 -17.81
CA ILE A 105 -2.16 -16.83 -18.76
C ILE A 105 -2.27 -15.30 -18.75
N LEU A 106 -2.30 -14.70 -17.56
CA LEU A 106 -2.60 -13.27 -17.37
C LEU A 106 -1.38 -12.45 -16.97
N THR A 107 -0.22 -13.11 -16.87
CA THR A 107 1.03 -12.57 -16.32
C THR A 107 1.40 -11.24 -16.93
N ASP A 108 1.57 -11.19 -18.25
CA ASP A 108 2.03 -9.98 -18.95
C ASP A 108 0.98 -8.87 -18.88
N ALA A 109 -0.31 -9.21 -19.00
CA ALA A 109 -1.39 -8.25 -18.92
C ALA A 109 -1.46 -7.59 -17.53
N ILE A 110 -1.44 -8.39 -16.45
CA ILE A 110 -1.46 -7.88 -15.07
C ILE A 110 -0.20 -7.11 -14.76
N ARG A 111 0.95 -7.60 -15.21
CA ARG A 111 2.24 -6.95 -15.03
C ARG A 111 2.26 -5.56 -15.65
N VAL A 112 1.83 -5.40 -16.90
CA VAL A 112 1.76 -4.10 -17.58
C VAL A 112 0.74 -3.19 -16.90
N LEU A 113 -0.42 -3.73 -16.50
CA LEU A 113 -1.44 -2.98 -15.78
C LEU A 113 -0.90 -2.43 -14.45
N LEU A 114 -0.30 -3.28 -13.62
CA LEU A 114 0.29 -2.88 -12.34
C LEU A 114 1.45 -1.90 -12.53
N ALA A 115 2.27 -2.09 -13.56
CA ALA A 115 3.35 -1.19 -13.89
C ALA A 115 2.83 0.22 -14.19
N PHE A 116 1.84 0.31 -15.07
CA PHE A 116 1.22 1.58 -15.44
C PHE A 116 0.54 2.24 -14.24
N LEU A 117 -0.24 1.49 -13.46
CA LEU A 117 -0.95 2.02 -12.30
C LEU A 117 0.00 2.55 -11.22
N ASN A 118 1.09 1.84 -10.93
CA ASN A 118 2.07 2.28 -9.95
C ASN A 118 2.85 3.52 -10.41
N ILE A 119 3.23 3.59 -11.69
CA ILE A 119 3.93 4.75 -12.24
C ILE A 119 3.00 5.96 -12.30
N ALA A 120 1.81 5.82 -12.91
CA ALA A 120 0.86 6.91 -13.04
C ALA A 120 0.39 7.41 -11.68
N GLY A 121 0.09 6.48 -10.77
CA GLY A 121 -0.33 6.78 -9.40
C GLY A 121 0.71 7.56 -8.61
N GLY A 122 1.92 7.00 -8.51
CA GLY A 122 3.02 7.66 -7.82
C GLY A 122 3.36 9.01 -8.44
N ALA A 123 3.40 9.11 -9.78
CA ALA A 123 3.71 10.35 -10.48
C ALA A 123 2.66 11.43 -10.23
N ILE A 124 1.37 11.10 -10.37
CA ILE A 124 0.28 12.08 -10.17
C ILE A 124 0.26 12.59 -8.72
N LEU A 125 0.43 11.70 -7.74
CA LEU A 125 0.46 12.09 -6.32
C LEU A 125 1.68 12.95 -5.99
N LEU A 126 2.85 12.66 -6.55
CA LEU A 126 4.05 13.50 -6.40
C LEU A 126 3.88 14.85 -7.12
N THR A 127 3.39 14.87 -8.36
CA THR A 127 3.17 16.10 -9.11
C THR A 127 2.16 17.00 -8.40
N LYS A 128 0.98 16.49 -7.99
CA LYS A 128 -0.01 17.29 -7.24
C LYS A 128 0.57 17.91 -5.97
N ARG A 129 1.54 17.24 -5.36
CA ARG A 129 2.18 17.68 -4.13
C ARG A 129 3.29 18.70 -4.35
N PHE A 130 4.16 18.50 -5.33
CA PHE A 130 5.31 19.38 -5.59
C PHE A 130 5.00 20.54 -6.54
N LEU A 131 3.99 20.42 -7.40
CA LEU A 131 3.56 21.47 -8.32
C LEU A 131 3.21 22.81 -7.61
N PRO A 132 2.40 22.85 -6.53
CA PRO A 132 2.14 24.10 -5.82
C PRO A 132 3.40 24.67 -5.15
N MET A 133 4.32 23.82 -4.68
CA MET A 133 5.60 24.29 -4.10
C MET A 133 6.52 24.92 -5.17
N LEU A 134 6.52 24.36 -6.38
CA LEU A 134 7.29 24.88 -7.53
C LEU A 134 6.69 26.16 -8.12
N GLN A 135 5.36 26.28 -8.09
CA GLN A 135 4.63 27.45 -8.58
C GLN A 135 4.63 28.62 -7.59
N GLY A 136 5.26 28.48 -6.41
CA GLY A 136 5.29 29.51 -5.37
C GLY A 136 3.93 29.78 -4.71
N THR A 137 2.91 29.01 -5.05
CA THR A 137 1.54 29.08 -4.50
C THR A 137 1.38 28.24 -3.24
N GLY A 138 2.21 27.22 -3.05
CA GLY A 138 2.36 26.46 -1.81
C GLY A 138 3.49 27.05 -0.99
N SER A 139 3.18 27.67 0.15
CA SER A 139 4.22 28.31 0.95
C SER A 139 5.08 27.27 1.64
N ALA A 140 6.39 27.26 1.36
CA ALA A 140 7.37 26.50 2.12
C ALA A 140 7.34 26.87 3.63
N ALA A 141 6.83 28.06 3.96
CA ALA A 141 6.57 28.48 5.34
C ALA A 141 5.38 27.72 5.98
N GLU A 142 4.38 27.31 5.20
CA GLU A 142 3.25 26.52 5.68
C GLU A 142 3.72 25.11 6.06
N LEU A 143 4.60 24.51 5.25
CA LEU A 143 5.34 23.27 5.61
C LEU A 143 6.24 23.46 6.83
N ALA A 144 6.79 24.64 7.07
CA ALA A 144 7.64 24.91 8.23
C ALA A 144 6.82 24.91 9.53
N HIS A 145 5.58 25.41 9.51
CA HIS A 145 4.64 25.45 10.63
C HIS A 145 3.89 24.14 10.88
N LEU A 146 3.94 23.18 9.96
CA LEU A 146 3.33 21.87 10.17
C LEU A 146 3.99 21.14 11.36
N PRO A 147 3.17 20.57 12.27
CA PRO A 147 3.67 19.78 13.39
C PRO A 147 4.59 18.64 12.89
N PRO A 148 5.60 18.23 13.68
CA PRO A 148 6.61 17.26 13.24
C PRO A 148 6.02 15.92 12.81
N ILE A 149 4.83 15.55 13.33
CA ILE A 149 4.09 14.35 12.93
C ILE A 149 3.65 14.40 11.45
N TYR A 150 3.18 15.55 10.97
CA TYR A 150 2.75 15.73 9.59
C TYR A 150 3.93 15.75 8.63
N LYS A 151 5.07 16.32 9.04
CA LYS A 151 6.32 16.27 8.25
C LYS A 151 6.78 14.82 8.03
N ARG A 152 6.67 13.97 9.07
CA ARG A 152 6.96 12.53 8.95
C ARG A 152 5.96 11.82 8.03
N LEU A 153 4.66 12.08 8.18
CA LEU A 153 3.61 11.53 7.29
C LEU A 153 3.90 11.88 5.83
N LEU A 154 4.13 13.17 5.56
CA LEU A 154 4.51 13.69 4.25
C LEU A 154 5.78 13.00 3.74
N GLY A 155 6.83 12.89 4.55
CA GLY A 155 8.06 12.17 4.17
C GLY A 155 7.77 10.72 3.77
N THR A 156 7.06 9.97 4.60
CA THR A 156 6.68 8.57 4.34
C THR A 156 5.86 8.44 3.05
N LEU A 157 4.88 9.31 2.83
CA LEU A 157 4.07 9.32 1.60
C LEU A 157 4.92 9.63 0.35
N THR A 158 5.93 10.49 0.45
CA THR A 158 6.85 10.72 -0.68
C THR A 158 7.64 9.47 -0.99
N VAL A 159 8.24 8.85 0.02
CA VAL A 159 9.06 7.65 -0.16
C VAL A 159 8.22 6.50 -0.73
N LEU A 160 7.01 6.28 -0.21
CA LEU A 160 6.08 5.27 -0.72
C LEU A 160 5.76 5.48 -2.21
N ASN A 161 5.49 6.72 -2.64
CA ASN A 161 5.20 7.01 -4.05
C ASN A 161 6.43 6.82 -4.96
N VAL A 162 7.64 7.19 -4.50
CA VAL A 162 8.88 6.93 -5.24
C VAL A 162 9.13 5.43 -5.38
N VAL A 163 8.93 4.68 -4.30
CA VAL A 163 9.03 3.22 -4.30
C VAL A 163 8.01 2.58 -5.25
N ALA A 164 6.78 3.09 -5.28
CA ALA A 164 5.76 2.62 -6.23
C ALA A 164 6.19 2.82 -7.69
N ILE A 165 6.71 4.01 -8.05
CA ILE A 165 7.23 4.28 -9.41
C ILE A 165 8.38 3.33 -9.75
N ALA A 166 9.35 3.17 -8.84
CA ALA A 166 10.49 2.29 -9.05
C ALA A 166 10.04 0.82 -9.25
N PHE A 167 9.06 0.39 -8.46
CA PHE A 167 8.45 -0.94 -8.60
C PHE A 167 7.75 -1.10 -9.95
N GLY A 168 6.97 -0.10 -10.39
CA GLY A 168 6.32 -0.12 -11.70
C GLY A 168 7.31 -0.13 -12.88
N ILE A 169 8.42 0.63 -12.80
CA ILE A 169 9.49 0.59 -13.81
C ILE A 169 10.15 -0.79 -13.85
N SER A 170 10.44 -1.37 -12.68
CA SER A 170 10.99 -2.73 -12.57
C SER A 170 10.06 -3.78 -13.19
N MET A 171 8.75 -3.55 -13.10
CA MET A 171 7.75 -4.38 -13.78
C MET A 171 7.75 -4.17 -15.29
N LEU A 172 7.99 -2.98 -15.84
CA LEU A 172 8.07 -2.82 -17.31
C LEU A 172 9.32 -3.46 -17.93
N LEU A 173 10.42 -3.51 -17.17
CA LEU A 173 11.73 -3.96 -17.66
C LEU A 173 12.20 -5.21 -16.90
N PRO A 174 11.70 -6.42 -17.26
CA PRO A 174 12.15 -7.67 -16.65
C PRO A 174 13.66 -7.84 -16.81
N GLY A 175 14.35 -8.17 -15.73
CA GLY A 175 15.79 -8.48 -15.76
C GLY A 175 16.72 -7.29 -15.60
N LEU A 176 16.20 -6.04 -15.58
CA LEU A 176 17.01 -4.85 -15.30
C LEU A 176 17.34 -4.71 -13.81
N VAL A 177 16.44 -5.18 -12.95
CA VAL A 177 16.58 -5.12 -11.49
C VAL A 177 16.72 -6.53 -10.94
N PRO A 178 17.80 -6.84 -10.19
CA PRO A 178 17.97 -8.14 -9.57
C PRO A 178 16.81 -8.47 -8.62
N GLY A 179 16.35 -9.72 -8.61
CA GLY A 179 15.24 -10.12 -7.74
C GLY A 179 15.51 -9.90 -6.24
N MET A 180 16.77 -9.90 -5.81
CA MET A 180 17.17 -9.52 -4.44
C MET A 180 16.89 -8.03 -4.14
N VAL A 181 17.06 -7.15 -5.12
CA VAL A 181 16.74 -5.72 -4.97
C VAL A 181 15.23 -5.55 -4.87
N ILE A 182 14.45 -6.30 -5.68
CA ILE A 182 12.98 -6.32 -5.59
C ILE A 182 12.54 -6.80 -4.20
N ALA A 183 13.15 -7.87 -3.67
CA ALA A 183 12.90 -8.36 -2.32
C ALA A 183 13.11 -7.26 -1.27
N GLY A 184 14.25 -6.57 -1.33
CA GLY A 184 14.56 -5.45 -0.43
C GLY A 184 13.55 -4.30 -0.54
N ILE A 185 13.20 -3.89 -1.76
CA ILE A 185 12.19 -2.85 -2.00
C ILE A 185 10.84 -3.25 -1.39
N VAL A 186 10.42 -4.50 -1.57
CA VAL A 186 9.14 -5.02 -1.05
C VAL A 186 9.13 -5.04 0.48
N VAL A 187 10.22 -5.47 1.13
CA VAL A 187 10.35 -5.40 2.60
C VAL A 187 10.27 -3.95 3.09
N ILE A 188 11.03 -3.04 2.48
CA ILE A 188 11.03 -1.62 2.85
C ILE A 188 9.61 -1.04 2.70
N ASN A 189 8.91 -1.37 1.60
CA ASN A 189 7.55 -0.92 1.37
C ASN A 189 6.60 -1.42 2.47
N GLY A 190 6.68 -2.70 2.84
CA GLY A 190 5.89 -3.27 3.93
C GLY A 190 6.15 -2.57 5.27
N LEU A 191 7.43 -2.32 5.61
CA LEU A 191 7.80 -1.61 6.83
C LEU A 191 7.32 -0.14 6.84
N LEU A 192 7.38 0.54 5.70
CA LEU A 192 6.87 1.91 5.56
C LEU A 192 5.35 1.97 5.74
N LEU A 193 4.60 0.99 5.23
CA LEU A 193 3.15 0.89 5.46
C LEU A 193 2.82 0.64 6.94
N LEU A 194 3.57 -0.22 7.63
CA LEU A 194 3.39 -0.45 9.07
C LEU A 194 3.75 0.80 9.90
N SER A 195 4.77 1.54 9.48
CA SER A 195 5.12 2.84 10.08
C SER A 195 4.01 3.87 9.86
N LEU A 196 3.44 3.93 8.64
CA LEU A 196 2.31 4.79 8.31
C LEU A 196 1.09 4.47 9.18
N ALA A 197 0.74 3.19 9.32
CA ALA A 197 -0.34 2.75 10.22
C ALA A 197 -0.08 3.18 11.67
N SER A 198 1.16 3.00 12.16
CA SER A 198 1.55 3.41 13.52
C SER A 198 1.46 4.92 13.75
N ILE A 199 1.79 5.72 12.74
CA ILE A 199 1.63 7.19 12.79
C ILE A 199 0.14 7.55 12.80
N LEU A 200 -0.67 6.90 11.97
CA LEU A 200 -2.09 7.20 11.84
C LEU A 200 -2.88 6.84 13.11
N ILE A 201 -2.52 5.73 13.78
CA ILE A 201 -3.07 5.34 15.10
C ILE A 201 -2.73 6.37 16.19
N LYS A 202 -1.60 7.07 16.09
CA LYS A 202 -1.23 8.11 17.07
C LYS A 202 -1.95 9.44 16.84
N ILE A 203 -2.54 9.64 15.65
CA ILE A 203 -3.21 10.87 15.26
C ILE A 203 -4.73 10.78 15.47
N GLY A 204 -5.31 9.59 15.27
CA GLY A 204 -6.73 9.30 15.55
C GLY A 204 -6.97 8.94 17.01
#